data_AF-A0A9J6FZA9-F1
#
_entry.id   AF-A0A9J6FZA9-F1
#
_cell.length_a   1.000
_cell.length_b   1.000
_cell.length_c   1.000
_cell.angle_alpha   90.00
_cell.angle_beta   90.00
_cell.angle_gamma   90.00
#
_symmetry.space_group_name_H-M   'P 1'
#
loop_
_entity.id
_entity.type
_entity.pdbx_description
1 polymer ?
#
loop_
_entity_poly.entity_id
_entity_poly.type
_entity_poly.pdbx_seq_one_letter_code
_entity_poly.pdbx_strand_id
1 'polypeptide(L)'
;MGPIRVVNRVHEPGSECKEACHFERMRDLCHRRMEPGAACDDLRGYCDVFQRCRLIDSDGPLSRLHGLIFGEQGLTTPLLRYWYLTLLALVGTAVVTLAALRVCTVHISSSNPQRPPRRTLTDTVIHPLDFMKDFLHL
;
A
#
# COMPACT_ATOMS: atom_id res chain seq x y z
N MET A 1 26.90 15.00 -9.25
CA MET A 1 25.45 14.96 -9.03
C MET A 1 24.78 15.89 -10.03
N GLY A 2 24.34 15.36 -11.17
CA GLY A 2 23.50 16.12 -12.10
C GLY A 2 22.02 16.02 -11.67
N PRO A 3 21.17 17.00 -11.96
CA PRO A 3 19.74 16.87 -11.69
C PRO A 3 19.21 15.67 -12.48
N ILE A 4 18.49 14.76 -11.81
CA ILE A 4 17.72 13.71 -12.47
C ILE A 4 16.64 14.43 -13.26
N ARG A 5 16.93 14.66 -14.55
CA ARG A 5 15.96 15.16 -15.51
C ARG A 5 14.93 14.05 -15.61
N VAL A 6 13.77 14.24 -14.98
CA VAL A 6 12.60 13.39 -15.21
C VAL A 6 12.31 13.55 -16.69
N VAL A 7 12.82 12.60 -17.48
CA VAL A 7 12.49 12.52 -18.89
C VAL A 7 11.04 12.10 -18.88
N ASN A 8 10.15 13.10 -18.87
CA ASN A 8 8.81 12.98 -19.43
C ASN A 8 9.02 12.69 -20.92
N ARG A 9 9.47 11.47 -21.22
CA ARG A 9 9.25 10.86 -22.51
C ARG A 9 7.75 10.61 -22.49
N VAL A 10 7.01 11.59 -22.99
CA VAL A 10 5.80 11.32 -23.75
C VAL A 10 6.28 10.41 -24.89
N HIS A 11 6.42 9.12 -24.58
CA HIS A 11 6.75 8.09 -25.54
C HIS A 11 5.49 7.91 -26.36
N GLU A 12 5.62 7.96 -27.68
CA GLU A 12 4.52 7.94 -28.63
C GLU A 12 3.42 6.96 -28.19
N PRO A 13 2.15 7.39 -28.15
CA PRO A 13 1.06 6.55 -27.66
C PRO A 13 0.83 5.38 -28.63
N GLY A 14 1.49 4.26 -28.36
CA GLY A 14 1.24 2.97 -29.01
C GLY A 14 2.19 2.66 -30.16
N SER A 15 3.38 2.17 -29.82
CA SER A 15 3.96 1.15 -30.70
C SER A 15 3.00 -0.04 -30.68
N GLU A 16 2.33 -0.23 -31.81
CA GLU A 16 1.51 -1.40 -32.07
C GLU A 16 2.39 -2.65 -31.91
N CYS A 17 1.91 -3.63 -31.16
CA CYS A 17 2.60 -4.89 -30.98
C CYS A 17 2.76 -5.55 -32.34
N LYS A 18 4.00 -5.56 -32.84
CA LYS A 18 4.29 -5.96 -34.21
C LYS A 18 3.96 -7.43 -34.40
N GLU A 19 3.35 -7.74 -35.54
CA GLU A 19 3.13 -9.13 -35.93
C GLU A 19 4.45 -9.86 -36.18
N ALA A 20 4.42 -11.19 -36.16
CA ALA A 20 5.60 -12.04 -36.37
C ALA A 20 6.33 -11.73 -37.69
N CYS A 21 5.61 -11.21 -38.70
CA CYS A 21 6.17 -10.81 -40.00
C CYS A 21 7.26 -9.74 -39.91
N HIS A 22 7.29 -8.94 -38.83
CA HIS A 22 8.30 -7.89 -38.67
C HIS A 22 9.70 -8.46 -38.37
N PHE A 23 9.78 -9.67 -37.82
CA PHE A 23 11.06 -10.30 -37.50
C PHE A 23 11.43 -11.29 -38.60
N GLU A 24 12.55 -11.08 -39.28
CA GLU A 24 13.01 -11.95 -40.38
C GLU A 24 13.08 -13.44 -39.99
N ARG A 25 13.40 -13.72 -38.72
CA ARG A 25 13.47 -15.08 -38.17
C ARG A 25 12.11 -15.74 -37.95
N MET A 26 11.01 -14.98 -37.88
CA MET A 26 9.65 -15.48 -37.60
C MET A 26 8.66 -15.20 -38.74
N ARG A 27 9.19 -14.93 -39.94
CA ARG A 27 8.40 -14.63 -41.14
C ARG A 27 7.48 -15.77 -41.57
N ASP A 28 7.77 -17.01 -41.19
CA ASP A 28 6.93 -18.18 -41.47
C ASP A 28 5.65 -18.22 -40.62
N LEU A 29 5.58 -17.44 -39.53
CA LEU A 29 4.37 -17.27 -38.70
C LEU A 29 3.61 -15.98 -39.04
N CYS A 30 3.83 -15.43 -40.23
CA CYS A 30 3.12 -14.24 -40.67
C CYS A 30 1.59 -14.46 -40.60
N HIS A 31 0.82 -13.42 -40.25
CA HIS A 31 -0.60 -13.48 -39.80
C HIS A 31 -0.88 -14.05 -38.39
N ARG A 32 0.13 -14.49 -37.63
CA ARG A 32 -0.06 -14.77 -36.19
C ARG A 32 0.17 -13.49 -35.38
N ARG A 33 -0.87 -13.10 -34.64
CA ARG A 33 -0.75 -12.08 -33.60
C ARG A 33 -0.02 -12.68 -32.41
N MET A 34 0.85 -11.91 -31.77
CA MET A 34 1.49 -12.31 -30.51
C MET A 34 0.40 -12.56 -29.46
N GLU A 35 0.57 -13.62 -28.66
CA GLU A 35 -0.31 -13.83 -27.53
C GLU A 35 -0.31 -12.61 -26.59
N PRO A 36 -1.48 -12.26 -26.01
CA PRO A 36 -1.53 -11.25 -24.97
C PRO A 36 -0.61 -11.65 -23.81
N GLY A 37 0.15 -10.70 -23.30
CA GLY A 37 1.20 -10.93 -22.30
C GLY A 37 2.61 -11.13 -22.87
N ALA A 38 2.79 -11.14 -24.20
CA ALA A 38 4.13 -11.11 -24.80
C ALA A 38 4.91 -9.86 -24.39
N ALA A 39 6.21 -10.02 -24.11
CA ALA A 39 7.08 -8.91 -23.70
C ALA A 39 7.35 -7.95 -24.87
N CYS A 40 7.31 -6.65 -24.60
CA CYS A 40 7.61 -5.58 -25.56
C CYS A 40 8.59 -4.57 -24.95
N ASP A 41 9.22 -3.73 -25.79
CA ASP A 41 10.16 -2.67 -25.39
C ASP A 41 11.29 -3.16 -24.46
N ASP A 42 12.19 -4.02 -24.96
CA ASP A 42 13.34 -4.55 -24.19
C ASP A 42 12.95 -5.11 -22.80
N LEU A 43 11.85 -5.88 -22.74
CA LEU A 43 11.29 -6.47 -21.51
C LEU A 43 10.75 -5.44 -20.50
N ARG A 44 10.48 -4.21 -20.94
CA ARG A 44 9.92 -3.14 -20.10
C ARG A 44 8.42 -2.98 -20.24
N GLY A 45 7.77 -3.78 -21.06
CA GLY A 45 6.32 -3.78 -21.22
C GLY A 45 5.75 -5.13 -21.60
N TYR A 46 4.42 -5.20 -21.62
CA TYR A 46 3.67 -6.33 -22.15
C TYR A 46 2.62 -5.88 -23.16
N CYS A 47 2.30 -6.74 -24.12
CA CYS A 47 1.23 -6.53 -25.08
C CYS A 47 -0.13 -6.87 -24.45
N ASP A 48 -1.06 -5.91 -24.47
CA ASP A 48 -2.45 -6.12 -24.05
C ASP A 48 -3.30 -6.75 -25.17
N VAL A 49 -4.54 -7.16 -24.87
CA VAL A 49 -5.51 -7.74 -25.82
C VAL A 49 -5.78 -6.86 -27.05
N PHE A 50 -5.52 -5.56 -26.93
CA PHE A 50 -5.65 -4.56 -28.00
C PHE A 50 -4.37 -4.37 -28.83
N GLN A 51 -3.37 -5.26 -28.69
CA GLN A 51 -2.08 -5.17 -29.39
C GLN A 51 -1.35 -3.85 -29.12
N ARG A 52 -1.50 -3.31 -27.92
CA ARG A 52 -0.79 -2.12 -27.46
C ARG A 52 0.29 -2.53 -26.46
N CYS A 53 1.49 -1.99 -26.63
CA CYS A 53 2.57 -2.17 -25.66
C CYS A 53 2.31 -1.31 -24.42
N ARG A 54 2.03 -1.94 -23.28
CA ARG A 54 1.88 -1.28 -21.98
C ARG A 54 3.16 -1.46 -21.18
N LEU A 55 3.83 -0.34 -20.91
CA LEU A 55 5.05 -0.33 -20.12
C LEU A 55 4.74 -0.69 -18.66
N ILE A 56 5.61 -1.50 -18.08
CA ILE A 56 5.65 -1.81 -16.67
C ILE A 56 6.35 -0.62 -16.01
N ASP A 57 5.58 0.19 -15.30
CA ASP A 57 6.14 1.28 -14.51
C ASP A 57 6.93 0.67 -13.34
N SER A 58 8.25 0.66 -13.46
CA SER A 58 9.18 0.17 -12.44
C SER A 58 9.10 0.98 -11.15
N ASP A 59 8.56 2.20 -11.23
CA ASP A 59 8.37 3.11 -10.10
C ASP A 59 6.88 3.32 -9.84
N GLY A 60 6.24 2.27 -9.32
CA GLY A 60 4.84 2.32 -8.91
C GLY A 60 4.56 3.46 -7.92
N PRO A 61 3.29 3.86 -7.78
CA PRO A 61 2.89 4.95 -6.87
C PRO A 61 3.32 4.69 -5.42
N LEU A 62 3.46 3.42 -5.04
CA LEU A 62 3.95 3.00 -3.73
C LEU A 62 5.46 3.27 -3.54
N SER A 63 6.28 3.10 -4.57
CA SER A 63 7.73 3.38 -4.51
C SER A 63 8.00 4.87 -4.31
N ARG A 64 7.17 5.73 -4.90
CA ARG A 64 7.24 7.19 -4.70
C ARG A 64 6.87 7.57 -3.27
N LEU A 65 5.81 6.97 -2.72
CA LEU A 65 5.41 7.19 -1.34
C LEU A 65 6.47 6.67 -0.37
N HIS A 66 7.08 5.52 -0.65
CA HIS A 66 8.18 4.96 0.13
C HIS A 66 9.40 5.91 0.17
N GLY A 67 9.77 6.50 -0.97
CA GLY A 67 10.83 7.51 -1.03
C GLY A 67 10.52 8.79 -0.25
N LEU A 68 9.25 9.19 -0.15
CA LEU A 68 8.83 10.35 0.65
C LEU A 68 8.80 10.04 2.16
N ILE A 69 8.36 8.85 2.55
CA ILE A 69 8.25 8.43 3.95
C ILE A 69 9.64 8.07 4.53
N PHE A 70 10.46 7.36 3.76
CA PHE A 70 11.76 6.83 4.21
C PHE A 70 12.97 7.58 3.61
N GLY A 71 12.75 8.67 2.88
CA GLY A 71 13.83 9.49 2.32
C GLY A 71 14.63 10.27 3.37
N GLU A 72 15.64 11.01 2.90
CA GLU A 72 16.56 11.83 3.72
C GLU A 72 15.86 12.90 4.58
N GLN A 73 14.65 13.31 4.20
CA GLN A 73 13.83 14.28 4.94
C GLN A 73 12.66 13.63 5.70
N GLY A 74 12.48 12.32 5.55
CA GLY A 74 11.39 11.54 6.13
C GLY A 74 11.70 11.04 7.55
N LEU A 75 11.20 9.84 7.88
CA LEU A 75 11.31 9.22 9.22
C LEU A 75 12.75 9.04 9.72
N THR A 76 13.76 9.09 8.85
CA THR A 76 15.17 8.94 9.20
C THR A 76 15.67 10.06 10.13
N THR A 77 15.19 11.29 9.94
CA THR A 77 15.61 12.46 10.73
C THR A 77 15.02 12.50 12.16
N PRO A 78 13.71 12.30 12.41
CA PRO A 78 13.19 12.24 13.77
C PRO A 78 13.63 10.97 14.51
N LEU A 79 13.83 9.86 13.80
CA LEU A 79 14.22 8.59 14.43
C LEU A 79 15.63 8.65 15.04
N LEU A 80 16.58 9.36 14.42
CA LEU A 80 17.93 9.53 14.96
C LEU A 80 18.03 10.70 15.96
N ARG A 81 17.30 11.79 15.74
CA ARG A 81 17.40 13.00 16.57
C ARG A 81 16.52 12.98 17.82
N TYR A 82 15.32 12.41 17.72
CA TYR A 82 14.30 12.38 18.78
C TYR A 82 13.74 10.96 18.96
N TRP A 83 14.63 9.97 19.00
CA TRP A 83 14.28 8.54 19.14
C TRP A 83 13.30 8.28 20.29
N TYR A 84 13.44 9.00 21.42
CA TYR A 84 12.54 8.88 22.56
C TYR A 84 11.12 9.37 22.26
N LEU A 85 10.94 10.46 21.49
CA LEU A 85 9.61 10.93 21.08
C LEU A 85 8.95 9.94 20.12
N THR A 86 9.72 9.37 19.19
CA THR A 86 9.21 8.34 18.27
C THR A 86 8.76 7.09 19.02
N LEU A 87 9.53 6.63 20.01
CA LEU A 87 9.12 5.52 20.87
C LEU A 87 7.86 5.84 21.68
N LEU A 88 7.79 7.03 22.29
CA LEU A 88 6.61 7.46 23.04
C LEU A 88 5.36 7.59 22.16
N ALA A 89 5.49 8.10 20.94
CA ALA A 89 4.38 8.18 19.99
C ALA A 89 3.91 6.79 19.54
N LEU A 90 4.84 5.85 19.31
CA LEU A 90 4.49 4.46 18.98
C LEU A 90 3.74 3.77 20.12
N VAL A 91 4.24 3.89 21.35
CA VAL A 91 3.57 3.33 22.54
C VAL A 91 2.21 4.01 22.77
N GLY A 92 2.15 5.34 22.68
CA GLY A 92 0.92 6.10 22.84
C GLY A 92 -0.15 5.74 21.81
N THR A 93 0.22 5.63 20.53
CA THR A 93 -0.71 5.22 19.46
C THR A 93 -1.21 3.79 19.63
N ALA A 94 -0.34 2.86 20.08
CA ALA A 94 -0.74 1.50 20.42
C ALA A 94 -1.73 1.47 21.59
N VAL A 95 -1.47 2.20 22.68
CA VAL A 95 -2.38 2.31 23.84
C VAL A 95 -3.72 2.90 23.42
N VAL A 96 -3.73 3.99 22.65
CA VAL A 96 -4.96 4.63 22.17
C VAL A 96 -5.77 3.69 21.28
N THR A 97 -5.10 2.95 20.40
CA THR A 97 -5.76 1.98 19.51
C THR A 97 -6.34 0.82 20.30
N LEU A 98 -5.60 0.27 21.27
CA LEU A 98 -6.11 -0.78 22.17
C LEU A 98 -7.30 -0.28 23.02
N ALA A 99 -7.21 0.93 23.56
CA ALA A 99 -8.30 1.55 24.32
C ALA A 99 -9.54 1.74 23.45
N ALA A 100 -9.38 2.30 22.25
CA ALA A 100 -10.48 2.50 21.30
C ALA A 100 -11.12 1.18 20.90
N LEU A 101 -10.33 0.15 20.58
CA LEU A 101 -10.86 -1.18 20.26
C LEU A 101 -11.65 -1.77 21.43
N ARG A 102 -11.18 -1.64 22.67
CA ARG A 102 -11.90 -2.16 23.85
C ARG A 102 -13.19 -1.40 24.14
N VAL A 103 -13.15 -0.06 24.06
CA VAL A 103 -14.36 0.78 24.16
C VAL A 103 -15.38 0.37 23.09
N CYS A 104 -14.92 0.18 21.85
CA CYS A 104 -15.76 -0.35 20.78
C CYS A 104 -16.31 -1.75 21.11
N THR A 105 -15.52 -2.69 21.63
CA THR A 105 -16.03 -4.04 21.97
C THR A 105 -17.07 -4.03 23.10
N VAL A 106 -16.95 -3.14 24.08
CA VAL A 106 -17.92 -2.99 25.16
C VAL A 106 -19.23 -2.37 24.65
N HIS A 107 -19.13 -1.46 23.68
CA HIS A 107 -20.26 -0.75 23.08
C HIS A 107 -20.68 -1.31 21.71
N ILE A 108 -20.29 -2.51 21.32
CA ILE A 108 -20.83 -3.19 20.13
C ILE A 108 -21.63 -4.38 20.64
N SER A 109 -22.95 -4.31 20.49
CA SER A 109 -23.90 -5.33 20.90
C SER A 109 -23.69 -6.56 20.02
N SER A 110 -23.27 -7.66 20.64
CA SER A 110 -23.26 -8.96 19.99
C SER A 110 -24.69 -9.52 20.04
N SER A 111 -25.29 -9.86 18.90
CA SER A 111 -26.59 -10.56 18.83
C SER A 111 -26.52 -12.02 19.30
N ASN A 112 -25.39 -12.43 19.92
CA ASN A 112 -25.19 -13.76 20.46
C ASN A 112 -25.77 -13.84 21.89
N PRO A 113 -26.81 -14.66 22.13
CA PRO A 113 -27.48 -14.77 23.44
C PRO A 113 -26.62 -15.41 24.55
N GLN A 114 -25.43 -15.97 24.23
CA GLN A 114 -24.51 -16.54 25.21
C GLN A 114 -23.44 -15.58 25.74
N ARG A 115 -23.37 -14.34 25.21
CA ARG A 115 -22.41 -13.33 25.70
C ARG A 115 -23.07 -12.39 26.70
N PRO A 116 -22.32 -11.88 27.69
CA PRO A 116 -22.86 -10.92 28.64
C PRO A 116 -23.42 -9.69 27.90
N PRO A 117 -24.52 -9.10 28.39
CA PRO A 117 -25.17 -7.98 27.74
C PRO A 117 -24.23 -6.76 27.69
N ARG A 118 -24.41 -5.96 26.63
CA ARG A 118 -23.67 -4.72 26.38
C ARG A 118 -23.76 -3.78 27.59
N ARG A 119 -22.63 -3.24 28.07
CA ARG A 119 -22.62 -2.20 29.11
C ARG A 119 -23.04 -0.84 28.53
N THR A 120 -23.76 -0.06 29.31
CA THR A 120 -24.16 1.30 28.89
C THR A 120 -23.01 2.29 29.09
N LEU A 121 -23.00 3.39 28.32
CA LEU A 121 -22.00 4.46 28.49
C LEU A 121 -22.00 5.02 29.91
N THR A 122 -23.18 5.08 30.53
CA THR A 122 -23.38 5.56 31.90
C THR A 122 -22.63 4.71 32.92
N ASP A 123 -22.64 3.38 32.78
CA ASP A 123 -21.92 2.47 33.69
C ASP A 123 -20.40 2.65 33.60
N THR A 124 -19.87 2.86 32.39
CA THR A 124 -18.44 3.10 32.16
C THR A 124 -17.97 4.43 32.77
N VAL A 125 -18.81 5.47 32.73
CA VAL A 125 -18.48 6.80 33.27
C VAL A 125 -18.54 6.82 34.79
N ILE A 126 -19.47 6.07 35.40
CA ILE A 126 -19.64 6.02 36.86
C ILE A 126 -18.55 5.18 37.54
N HIS A 127 -18.06 4.12 36.87
CA HIS A 127 -17.03 3.23 37.41
C HIS A 127 -15.77 3.16 36.53
N PRO A 128 -15.02 4.27 36.41
CA PRO A 128 -13.84 4.33 35.53
C PRO A 128 -12.68 3.45 36.03
N LEU A 129 -12.64 3.17 37.34
CA LEU A 129 -11.57 2.37 37.95
C LEU A 129 -11.69 0.89 37.60
N ASP A 130 -12.90 0.35 37.40
CA ASP A 130 -13.08 -1.04 36.98
C ASP A 130 -12.60 -1.24 35.54
N PHE A 131 -12.87 -0.26 34.67
CA PHE A 131 -12.33 -0.23 33.31
C PHE A 131 -10.81 -0.15 33.28
N MET A 132 -10.19 0.69 34.13
CA MET A 132 -8.72 0.77 34.22
C MET A 132 -8.09 -0.48 34.83
N LYS A 133 -8.77 -1.15 35.76
CA LYS A 133 -8.31 -2.41 36.34
C LYS A 133 -8.33 -3.54 35.31
N ASP A 134 -9.39 -3.61 34.49
CA ASP A 134 -9.45 -4.51 33.35
C ASP A 134 -8.34 -4.24 32.31
N PHE A 135 -7.93 -2.98 32.15
CA PHE A 135 -6.80 -2.60 31.28
C PHE A 135 -5.44 -3.01 31.86
N LEU A 136 -5.26 -2.94 33.18
CA LEU A 136 -4.00 -3.25 33.87
C LEU A 136 -3.73 -4.77 34.02
N HIS A 137 -4.76 -5.61 33.94
CA HIS A 137 -4.65 -7.07 34.02
C HIS A 137 -4.41 -7.75 32.65
N LEU A 138 -3.95 -7.00 31.64
CA LEU A 138 -3.54 -7.53 30.33
C LEU A 138 -2.05 -7.92 30.30
#